data_AF-A0A1V4IYY7-F1
#
_entry.id   AF-A0A1V4IYY7-F1
#
_cell.length_a   1.000
_cell.length_b   1.000
_cell.length_c   1.000
_cell.angle_alpha   90.00
_cell.angle_beta   90.00
_cell.angle_gamma   90.00
#
_symmetry.space_group_name_H-M   'P 1'
#
loop_
_entity.id
_entity.type
_entity.pdbx_description
1 polymer ?
#
loop_
_entity_poly.entity_id
_entity_poly.type
_entity_poly.pdbx_seq_one_letter_code
_entity_poly.pdbx_strand_id
1 'polypeptide(L)'
;MIMLKAALKLVQTDNGLWRTVLDYEYSYEEVSASCGIAAAMINNDNPLHTRYVQKALEGILKNISKDGRVLNVSGGTAVMKDRDGYCTITKEWIQGWGQGLTLAFLSDVIELE
;
A
#
# COMPACT_ATOMS: atom_id res chain seq x y z
N MET A 1 12.00 -13.62 -3.61
CA MET A 1 11.58 -12.51 -2.71
C MET A 1 12.27 -11.19 -3.00
N ILE A 2 13.59 -11.14 -3.24
CA ILE A 2 14.33 -9.90 -3.56
C ILE A 2 13.91 -9.25 -4.89
N MET A 3 13.68 -10.04 -5.95
CA MET A 3 13.31 -9.49 -7.28
C MET A 3 11.92 -8.81 -7.31
N LEU A 4 10.95 -9.29 -6.54
CA LEU A 4 9.60 -8.71 -6.48
C LEU A 4 9.64 -7.28 -5.92
N LYS A 5 10.43 -7.04 -4.87
CA LYS A 5 10.57 -5.72 -4.24
C LYS A 5 11.31 -4.72 -5.13
N ALA A 6 12.29 -5.18 -5.91
CA ALA A 6 13.01 -4.34 -6.87
C ALA A 6 12.09 -3.82 -7.99
N ALA A 7 11.19 -4.66 -8.50
CA ALA A 7 10.20 -4.27 -9.50
C ALA A 7 9.16 -3.28 -8.96
N LEU A 8 8.73 -3.45 -7.70
CA LEU A 8 7.72 -2.58 -7.09
C LEU A 8 8.14 -1.10 -7.03
N LYS A 9 9.44 -0.81 -6.91
CA LYS A 9 9.97 0.56 -6.98
C LYS A 9 9.67 1.28 -8.28
N LEU A 10 9.55 0.53 -9.38
CA LEU A 10 9.35 1.09 -10.72
C LEU A 10 7.88 1.49 -10.96
N VAL A 11 6.97 1.01 -10.11
CA VAL A 11 5.52 1.18 -10.26
C VAL A 11 4.87 1.90 -9.07
N GLN A 12 5.68 2.44 -8.14
CA GLN A 12 5.15 3.35 -7.11
C GLN A 12 4.68 4.63 -7.79
N THR A 13 3.49 5.10 -7.43
CA THR A 13 2.91 6.32 -8.01
C THR A 13 3.52 7.58 -7.43
N ASP A 14 3.13 8.73 -7.98
CA ASP A 14 3.52 10.04 -7.47
C ASP A 14 2.92 10.36 -6.10
N ASN A 15 1.79 9.76 -5.75
CA ASN A 15 1.21 9.88 -4.41
C ASN A 15 1.87 8.97 -3.37
N GLY A 16 2.87 8.18 -3.77
CA GLY A 16 3.61 7.28 -2.88
C GLY A 16 2.95 5.92 -2.64
N LEU A 17 1.83 5.65 -3.31
CA LEU A 17 1.10 4.40 -3.17
C LEU A 17 1.38 3.46 -4.33
N TRP A 18 0.83 2.26 -4.23
CA TRP A 18 0.76 1.27 -5.29
C TRP A 18 -0.68 1.07 -5.73
N ARG A 19 -0.85 0.78 -7.01
CA ARG A 19 -2.16 0.53 -7.59
C ARG A 19 -2.63 -0.90 -7.32
N THR A 20 -3.95 -1.12 -7.30
CA THR A 20 -4.55 -2.46 -7.16
C THR A 20 -4.10 -3.41 -8.27
N VAL A 21 -3.87 -2.89 -9.49
CA VAL A 21 -3.18 -3.58 -10.56
C VAL A 21 -1.89 -2.81 -10.88
N LEU A 22 -0.77 -3.37 -10.43
CA LEU A 22 0.52 -2.67 -10.33
C LEU A 22 0.99 -1.99 -11.62
N ASP A 23 0.82 -2.64 -12.76
CA ASP A 23 1.30 -2.21 -14.08
C ASP A 23 0.21 -1.53 -14.93
N TYR A 24 -0.95 -1.23 -14.35
CA TYR A 24 -2.07 -0.62 -15.06
C TYR A 24 -2.40 0.76 -14.49
N GLU A 25 -2.07 1.81 -15.24
CA GLU A 25 -2.13 3.20 -14.78
C GLU A 25 -3.53 3.69 -14.40
N TYR A 26 -4.57 3.13 -15.02
CA TYR A 26 -5.97 3.48 -14.77
C TYR A 26 -6.57 2.78 -13.55
N SER A 27 -5.85 1.82 -12.94
CA SER A 27 -6.30 1.22 -11.69
C SER A 27 -6.03 2.16 -10.52
N TYR A 28 -6.90 2.11 -9.52
CA TYR A 28 -6.81 2.99 -8.38
C TYR A 28 -5.65 2.61 -7.45
N GLU A 29 -5.14 3.57 -6.69
CA GLU A 29 -4.20 3.35 -5.59
C GLU A 29 -4.88 2.67 -4.41
N GLU A 30 -4.27 1.58 -3.93
CA GLU A 30 -4.83 0.75 -2.86
C GLU A 30 -3.95 0.84 -1.62
N VAL A 31 -4.56 1.24 -0.51
CA VAL A 31 -3.85 1.63 0.71
C VAL A 31 -3.28 0.43 1.45
N SER A 32 -4.03 -0.67 1.58
CA SER A 32 -3.59 -1.81 2.40
C SER A 32 -2.39 -2.54 1.80
N ALA A 33 -2.38 -2.76 0.49
CA ALA A 33 -1.26 -3.28 -0.28
C ALA A 33 -0.06 -2.34 -0.20
N SER A 34 -0.27 -1.03 -0.27
CA SER A 34 0.80 -0.05 -0.11
C SER A 34 1.46 -0.14 1.26
N CYS A 35 0.67 -0.26 2.34
CA CYS A 35 1.19 -0.50 3.69
C CYS A 35 2.02 -1.79 3.77
N GLY A 36 1.50 -2.90 3.24
CA GLY A 36 2.21 -4.17 3.23
C GLY A 36 3.52 -4.15 2.43
N ILE A 37 3.52 -3.49 1.28
CA ILE A 37 4.73 -3.30 0.45
C ILE A 37 5.76 -2.46 1.19
N ALA A 38 5.34 -1.34 1.79
CA ALA A 38 6.23 -0.43 2.51
C ALA A 38 6.81 -1.08 3.77
N ALA A 39 6.00 -1.78 4.56
CA ALA A 39 6.46 -2.59 5.70
C ALA A 39 7.47 -3.65 5.26
N ALA A 40 7.20 -4.37 4.18
CA ALA A 40 8.14 -5.35 3.63
C ALA A 40 9.43 -4.72 3.09
N MET A 41 9.40 -3.45 2.68
CA MET A 41 10.58 -2.70 2.26
C MET A 41 11.45 -2.28 3.45
N ILE A 42 10.84 -1.89 4.57
CA ILE A 42 11.51 -1.59 5.84
C ILE A 42 12.19 -2.84 6.39
N ASN A 43 11.43 -3.92 6.57
CA ASN A 43 11.93 -5.19 7.11
C ASN A 43 13.02 -5.86 6.25
N ASN A 44 13.24 -5.37 5.04
CA ASN A 44 14.33 -5.84 4.19
C ASN A 44 15.68 -5.19 4.51
N ASP A 45 15.70 -4.15 5.35
CA ASP A 45 16.88 -3.41 5.76
C ASP A 45 17.82 -3.04 4.58
N ASN A 46 17.22 -2.51 3.51
CA ASN A 46 17.95 -2.07 2.32
C ASN A 46 17.87 -0.55 2.21
N PRO A 47 18.99 0.18 2.35
CA PRO A 47 19.02 1.65 2.26
C PRO A 47 18.46 2.22 0.94
N LEU A 48 18.46 1.44 -0.15
CA LEU A 48 17.87 1.85 -1.42
C LEU A 48 16.33 1.92 -1.38
N HIS A 49 15.69 1.50 -0.29
CA HIS A 49 14.24 1.52 -0.10
C HIS A 49 13.77 2.77 0.65
N THR A 50 14.65 3.45 1.39
CA THR A 50 14.29 4.54 2.31
C THR A 50 13.46 5.62 1.63
N ARG A 51 13.86 6.07 0.43
CA ARG A 51 13.09 7.08 -0.32
C ARG A 51 11.67 6.63 -0.70
N TYR A 52 11.49 5.35 -1.00
CA TYR A 52 10.19 4.79 -1.38
C TYR A 52 9.30 4.60 -0.16
N VAL A 53 9.89 4.19 0.97
CA VAL A 53 9.24 4.10 2.27
C VAL A 53 8.77 5.47 2.74
N GLN A 54 9.60 6.51 2.66
CA GLN A 54 9.22 7.88 3.03
C GLN A 54 8.05 8.39 2.17
N LYS A 55 8.11 8.18 0.86
CA LYS A 55 7.02 8.54 -0.04
C LYS A 55 5.73 7.79 0.31
N ALA A 56 5.84 6.50 0.65
CA ALA A 56 4.71 5.69 1.08
C ALA A 56 4.13 6.17 2.40
N LEU A 57 4.97 6.57 3.36
CA LEU A 57 4.54 7.16 4.64
C LEU A 57 3.66 8.39 4.41
N GLU A 58 4.10 9.33 3.57
CA GLU A 58 3.31 10.51 3.22
C GLU A 58 1.97 10.14 2.55
N GLY A 59 1.98 9.18 1.63
CA GLY A 59 0.77 8.71 0.94
C GLY A 59 -0.21 8.02 1.89
N ILE A 60 0.28 7.16 2.78
CA ILE A 60 -0.52 6.41 3.73
C ILE A 60 -1.13 7.33 4.78
N LEU A 61 -0.35 8.28 5.34
CA LEU A 61 -0.86 9.25 6.33
C LEU A 61 -2.02 10.10 5.77
N LYS A 62 -2.00 10.45 4.48
CA LYS A 62 -3.12 11.14 3.81
C LYS A 62 -4.41 10.32 3.77
N ASN A 63 -4.32 9.01 3.94
CA ASN A 63 -5.45 8.08 3.97
C ASN A 63 -5.88 7.69 5.38
N ILE A 64 -5.30 8.30 6.42
CA ILE A 64 -5.75 8.13 7.81
C ILE A 64 -6.58 9.35 8.18
N SER A 65 -7.86 9.14 8.49
CA SER A 65 -8.74 10.21 8.96
C SER A 65 -8.34 10.69 10.36
N LYS A 66 -8.88 11.85 10.76
CA LYS A 66 -8.61 12.47 12.08
C LYS A 66 -9.00 11.59 13.27
N ASP A 67 -9.92 10.66 13.07
CA ASP A 67 -10.39 9.70 14.07
C ASP A 67 -9.73 8.31 13.95
N GLY A 68 -8.67 8.20 13.15
CA GLY A 68 -7.84 6.98 13.04
C GLY A 68 -8.39 5.91 12.09
N ARG A 69 -9.31 6.26 11.19
CA ARG A 69 -9.82 5.31 10.18
C ARG A 69 -8.92 5.31 8.96
N VAL A 70 -8.45 4.12 8.57
CA VAL A 70 -7.76 3.94 7.30
C VAL A 70 -8.80 3.87 6.18
N LEU A 71 -8.70 4.82 5.25
CA LEU A 71 -9.60 5.02 4.12
C LEU A 71 -9.04 4.36 2.85
N ASN A 72 -9.86 4.29 1.80
CA ASN A 72 -9.44 3.84 0.46
C ASN A 72 -8.84 2.42 0.43
N VAL A 73 -9.32 1.54 1.30
CA VAL A 73 -8.93 0.12 1.36
C VAL A 73 -9.92 -0.71 0.57
N SER A 74 -9.43 -1.55 -0.33
CA SER A 74 -10.30 -2.44 -1.12
C SER A 74 -10.99 -3.48 -0.22
N GLY A 75 -12.27 -3.74 -0.48
CA GLY A 75 -13.02 -4.83 0.12
C GLY A 75 -12.47 -6.23 -0.20
N GLY A 76 -13.04 -7.25 0.43
CA GLY A 76 -12.64 -8.65 0.23
C GLY A 76 -12.69 -9.01 -1.26
N THR A 77 -11.55 -9.38 -1.83
CA THR A 77 -11.38 -9.59 -3.27
C THR A 77 -11.04 -11.04 -3.55
N ALA A 78 -11.90 -11.73 -4.31
CA ALA A 78 -11.64 -13.08 -4.80
C ALA A 78 -10.76 -13.04 -6.06
N VAL A 79 -10.49 -14.21 -6.66
CA VAL A 79 -9.90 -14.26 -8.00
C VAL A 79 -10.95 -13.77 -9.00
N MET A 80 -10.63 -12.69 -9.71
CA MET A 80 -11.53 -12.10 -10.71
C MET A 80 -11.26 -12.68 -12.09
N LYS A 81 -12.27 -12.64 -12.96
CA LYS A 81 -12.19 -13.13 -14.33
C LYS A 81 -11.24 -12.31 -15.20
N ASP A 82 -11.20 -11.00 -14.97
CA ASP A 82 -10.46 -10.04 -15.75
C ASP A 82 -9.96 -8.89 -14.85
N ARG A 83 -9.16 -8.01 -15.46
CA ARG A 83 -8.55 -6.85 -14.81
C ARG A 83 -9.59 -5.85 -14.30
N ASP A 84 -10.70 -5.68 -15.02
CA ASP A 84 -11.71 -4.70 -14.66
C ASP A 84 -12.40 -5.10 -13.35
N GLY A 85 -12.58 -6.40 -13.11
CA GLY A 85 -13.08 -6.92 -11.83
C GLY A 85 -12.25 -6.46 -10.61
N TYR A 86 -10.93 -6.30 -10.75
CA TYR A 86 -10.07 -5.75 -9.69
C TYR A 86 -10.22 -4.22 -9.56
N CYS A 87 -10.43 -3.52 -10.68
CA CYS A 87 -10.54 -2.06 -10.71
C CYS A 87 -11.86 -1.53 -10.15
N THR A 88 -12.89 -2.38 -10.05
CA THR A 88 -14.23 -1.99 -9.56
C THR A 88 -14.51 -2.41 -8.11
N ILE A 89 -13.53 -2.96 -7.39
CA ILE A 89 -13.72 -3.34 -5.99
C ILE A 89 -14.04 -2.11 -5.13
N THR A 90 -15.09 -2.22 -4.31
CA THR A 90 -15.52 -1.15 -3.40
C THR A 90 -14.46 -0.83 -2.35
N LYS A 91 -14.38 0.46 -1.99
CA LYS A 91 -13.52 1.00 -0.93
C LYS A 91 -14.30 1.80 0.11
N GLU A 92 -15.62 1.65 0.12
CA GLU A 92 -16.54 2.47 0.93
C GLU A 92 -16.46 2.14 2.42
N TRP A 93 -16.17 0.88 2.75
CA TRP A 93 -16.21 0.37 4.11
C TRP A 93 -14.81 0.20 4.68
N ILE A 94 -14.68 0.47 5.97
CA ILE A 94 -13.46 0.20 6.73
C ILE A 94 -13.20 -1.30 6.73
N GLN A 95 -11.97 -1.69 6.42
CA GLN A 95 -11.55 -3.08 6.42
C GLN A 95 -10.56 -3.35 7.55
N GLY A 96 -10.74 -4.47 8.26
CA GLY A 96 -9.87 -4.84 9.38
C GLY A 96 -8.41 -5.06 8.97
N TRP A 97 -8.17 -5.62 7.77
CA TRP A 97 -6.81 -5.79 7.24
C TRP A 97 -6.14 -4.46 6.91
N GLY A 98 -6.89 -3.47 6.41
CA GLY A 98 -6.36 -2.13 6.14
C GLY A 98 -5.84 -1.46 7.41
N GLN A 99 -6.58 -1.60 8.51
CA GLN A 99 -6.15 -1.12 9.83
C GLN A 99 -4.91 -1.86 10.32
N GLY A 100 -4.93 -3.20 10.29
CA GLY A 100 -3.81 -4.03 10.77
C GLY A 100 -2.52 -3.80 9.98
N LEU A 101 -2.58 -3.72 8.65
CA LEU A 101 -1.42 -3.49 7.80
C LEU A 101 -0.86 -2.07 7.95
N THR A 102 -1.72 -1.08 8.14
CA THR A 102 -1.26 0.28 8.45
C THR A 102 -0.55 0.34 9.79
N LEU A 103 -1.09 -0.31 10.82
CA LEU A 103 -0.43 -0.40 12.12
C LEU A 103 0.93 -1.10 12.03
N ALA A 104 1.01 -2.23 11.33
CA ALA A 104 2.28 -2.94 11.12
C ALA A 104 3.32 -2.03 10.45
N PHE A 105 2.94 -1.34 9.38
CA PHE A 105 3.83 -0.40 8.70
C PHE A 105 4.27 0.76 9.59
N LEU A 106 3.35 1.39 10.33
CA LEU A 106 3.70 2.52 11.19
C LEU A 106 4.58 2.10 12.38
N SER A 107 4.37 0.89 12.92
CA SER A 107 5.28 0.32 13.94
C SER A 107 6.68 0.14 13.37
N ASP A 108 6.81 -0.45 12.18
CA ASP A 108 8.10 -0.63 11.50
C ASP A 108 8.81 0.72 11.25
N VAL A 109 8.05 1.78 10.95
CA VAL A 109 8.60 3.15 10.77
C VAL A 109 9.16 3.70 12.07
N ILE A 110 8.46 3.49 13.20
CA ILE A 110 8.92 3.98 14.51
C ILE A 110 10.18 3.23 14.97
N GLU A 111 10.28 1.93 14.68
CA GLU A 111 11.47 1.14 15.04
C GLU A 111 12.71 1.45 14.19
N LEU A 112 12.53 2.11 13.03
CA LEU A 112 13.61 2.58 12.17
C LEU A 112 14.26 3.90 12.65
N GLU A 113 13.58 4.67 13.51
CA GLU A 113 14.10 5.91 14.11
C GLU A 113 15.01 5.63 15.32
#